data_AF-N1WD51-F1
#
_entry.id   AF-N1WD51-F1
#
_cell.length_a   1.000
_cell.length_b   1.000
_cell.length_c   1.000
_cell.angle_alpha   90.00
_cell.angle_beta   90.00
_cell.angle_gamma   90.00
#
_symmetry.space_group_name_H-M   'P 1'
#
loop_
_entity.id
_entity.type
_entity.pdbx_description
1 polymer ?
#
loop_
_entity_poly.entity_id
_entity_poly.type
_entity_poly.pdbx_seq_one_letter_code
_entity_poly.pdbx_strand_id
1 'polypeptide(L)'
;MLKRNSILGFRQAFRVFVNHACHGKKQEKSEKSVELMNSILAKNLNRQRHPMFSFSKLQNLSLYVIFLSSLNFAGLKAESFSKLFQDQSFFQRTDASENSTENSEPEEESSANENTSGSLNIDDPRNLTEESDGISSYEKRKRKDLTPKERQEIEYDLLIKKGILTVFRAEAEKRYKVLDRMALTHPIPRVRAAAVLAIGRMGKGGVKTLHHVIERDGEAVRQAAYKALADIGSPSSLDYFFNGIKSNDPDIQFSSWRGMGKTKDPSARDILLRQGIRSSRREIVKASILGLAAFQINEDLKLFKTYLNSDDPELQKIAIEALGVHKTRASLRILEQTLETKPQYVKDIIEAIGQNTSLYGTYSFIRILENSTSDELSQRILAQLHLRKAFYQFGTVNMEGASSQENPYPTSRKLRSLSAGEAGKILKKSDRRFIQKVGDKFAEDHYYLLLLESKNPESYYETFESWVFGGYLKIRTIVPPPKEMGKGIKRGKRFKRKPNNFTPASEMEETDPISPSNQNTEPSAEEGPPLEN
;
A
#
# COMPACT_ATOMS: atom_id res chain seq x y z
N MET A 1 28.17 -19.35 -27.04
CA MET A 1 27.58 -20.65 -26.63
C MET A 1 26.90 -20.65 -25.25
N LEU A 2 27.36 -19.87 -24.25
CA LEU A 2 26.72 -19.82 -22.91
C LEU A 2 25.29 -19.23 -22.86
N LYS A 3 24.88 -18.37 -23.81
CA LYS A 3 23.49 -17.86 -23.89
C LYS A 3 22.50 -18.82 -24.56
N ARG A 4 22.97 -19.79 -25.35
CA ARG A 4 22.08 -20.78 -26.00
C ARG A 4 21.69 -21.91 -25.05
N ASN A 5 22.58 -22.29 -24.13
CA ASN A 5 22.34 -23.38 -23.18
C ASN A 5 21.39 -23.01 -22.04
N SER A 6 21.33 -21.74 -21.62
CA SER A 6 20.37 -21.28 -20.59
C SER A 6 18.93 -21.26 -21.10
N ILE A 7 18.74 -20.96 -22.39
CA ILE A 7 17.42 -20.92 -23.03
C ILE A 7 16.91 -22.34 -23.31
N LEU A 8 17.82 -23.27 -23.64
CA LEU A 8 17.47 -24.69 -23.81
C LEU A 8 17.04 -25.32 -22.47
N GLY A 9 17.76 -25.02 -21.38
CA GLY A 9 17.42 -25.50 -20.04
C GLY A 9 16.07 -24.96 -19.53
N PHE A 10 15.77 -23.69 -19.81
CA PHE A 10 14.48 -23.09 -19.43
C PHE A 10 13.31 -23.67 -20.24
N ARG A 11 13.52 -23.96 -21.54
CA ARG A 11 12.52 -24.61 -22.39
C ARG A 11 12.26 -26.06 -21.98
N GLN A 12 13.29 -26.80 -21.55
CA GLN A 12 13.12 -28.16 -21.03
C GLN A 12 12.40 -28.18 -19.68
N ALA A 13 12.71 -27.26 -18.77
CA ALA A 13 12.01 -27.11 -17.50
C ALA A 13 10.53 -26.73 -17.69
N PHE A 14 10.24 -25.81 -18.63
CA PHE A 14 8.86 -25.39 -18.91
C PHE A 14 8.03 -26.51 -19.57
N ARG A 15 8.64 -27.33 -20.44
CA ARG A 15 7.96 -28.46 -21.08
C ARG A 15 7.65 -29.60 -20.10
N VAL A 16 8.50 -29.82 -19.10
CA VAL A 16 8.25 -30.77 -18.01
C VAL A 16 7.16 -30.26 -17.06
N PHE A 17 7.16 -28.97 -16.74
CA PHE A 17 6.14 -28.35 -15.88
C PHE A 17 4.74 -28.37 -16.52
N VAL A 18 4.65 -28.12 -17.83
CA VAL A 18 3.38 -28.16 -18.58
C VAL A 18 2.87 -29.60 -18.74
N ASN A 19 3.76 -30.58 -18.95
CA ASN A 19 3.33 -31.99 -19.05
C ASN A 19 2.91 -32.59 -17.69
N HIS A 20 3.44 -32.11 -16.57
CA HIS A 20 3.02 -32.55 -15.23
C HIS A 20 1.69 -31.92 -14.76
N ALA A 21 1.33 -30.75 -15.29
CA ALA A 21 0.05 -30.10 -14.99
C ALA A 21 -1.16 -30.74 -15.72
N CYS A 22 -0.92 -31.51 -16.80
CA CYS A 22 -2.00 -32.12 -17.61
C CYS A 22 -2.33 -33.58 -17.25
N HIS A 23 -1.61 -34.23 -16.34
CA HIS A 23 -1.96 -35.57 -15.87
C HIS A 23 -2.08 -35.60 -14.35
N GLY A 24 -3.33 -35.53 -13.88
CA GLY A 24 -3.66 -35.78 -12.48
C GLY A 24 -3.43 -37.23 -12.10
N LYS A 25 -2.23 -37.56 -11.61
CA LYS A 25 -1.97 -38.74 -10.76
C LYS A 25 -0.92 -38.42 -9.70
N LYS A 26 -1.16 -39.00 -8.52
CA LYS A 26 -0.71 -38.66 -7.15
C LYS A 26 0.82 -38.59 -6.91
N GLN A 27 1.13 -37.96 -5.77
CA GLN A 27 2.40 -37.57 -5.11
C GLN A 27 3.62 -38.51 -5.10
N GLU A 28 3.63 -39.65 -5.79
CA GLU A 28 4.74 -40.62 -5.71
C GLU A 28 5.78 -40.48 -6.85
N LYS A 29 5.52 -39.60 -7.83
CA LYS A 29 6.44 -39.33 -8.97
C LYS A 29 7.37 -38.12 -8.76
N SER A 30 7.17 -37.32 -7.71
CA SER A 30 8.02 -36.15 -7.43
C SER A 30 9.37 -36.51 -6.80
N GLU A 31 9.47 -37.61 -6.05
CA GLU A 31 10.73 -38.01 -5.42
C GLU A 31 11.71 -38.62 -6.43
N LYS A 32 11.22 -39.50 -7.32
CA LYS A 32 12.04 -40.10 -8.39
C LYS A 32 12.54 -39.06 -9.40
N SER A 33 11.82 -37.95 -9.60
CA SER A 33 12.26 -36.87 -10.49
C SER A 33 13.32 -35.96 -9.85
N VAL A 34 13.30 -35.78 -8.53
CA VAL A 34 14.35 -35.08 -7.77
C VAL A 34 15.64 -35.92 -7.70
N GLU A 35 15.53 -37.24 -7.53
CA GLU A 35 16.69 -38.15 -7.60
C GLU A 35 17.34 -38.20 -8.99
N LEU A 36 16.53 -38.19 -10.06
CA LEU A 36 17.04 -38.16 -11.43
C LEU A 36 17.75 -36.82 -11.72
N MET A 37 17.20 -35.70 -11.24
CA MET A 37 17.83 -34.37 -11.35
C MET A 37 19.15 -34.29 -10.58
N ASN A 38 19.22 -34.86 -9.38
CA ASN A 38 20.44 -34.91 -8.58
C ASN A 38 21.50 -35.85 -9.20
N SER A 39 21.09 -36.96 -9.81
CA SER A 39 21.97 -37.88 -10.55
C SER A 39 22.57 -37.24 -11.82
N ILE A 40 21.79 -36.45 -12.55
CA ILE A 40 22.24 -35.73 -13.75
C ILE A 40 23.18 -34.57 -13.38
N LEU A 41 22.92 -33.88 -12.27
CA LEU A 41 23.81 -32.85 -11.73
C LEU A 41 25.13 -33.44 -11.23
N ALA A 42 25.11 -34.59 -10.55
CA ALA A 42 26.29 -35.29 -10.07
C ALA A 42 27.16 -35.83 -11.23
N LYS A 43 26.56 -36.34 -12.31
CA LYS A 43 27.29 -36.79 -13.52
C LYS A 43 27.94 -35.65 -14.30
N ASN A 44 27.35 -34.44 -14.28
CA ASN A 44 27.93 -33.27 -14.94
C ASN A 44 29.07 -32.62 -14.13
N LEU A 45 29.04 -32.69 -12.80
CA LEU A 45 30.11 -32.18 -11.93
C LEU A 45 31.38 -33.04 -11.93
N ASN A 46 31.27 -34.35 -12.22
CA ASN A 46 32.42 -35.26 -12.21
C ASN A 46 33.22 -35.31 -13.54
N ARG A 47 32.84 -34.54 -14.57
CA ARG A 47 33.52 -34.55 -15.88
C ARG A 47 34.61 -33.49 -16.05
N GLN A 48 34.90 -32.69 -15.03
CA GLN A 48 35.93 -31.64 -15.06
C GLN A 48 36.82 -31.69 -13.80
N ARG A 49 37.91 -32.47 -13.86
CA ARG A 49 39.09 -32.46 -12.96
C ARG A 49 40.30 -32.25 -13.89
N HIS A 50 41.31 -31.38 -13.75
CA HIS A 50 42.06 -30.69 -12.67
C HIS A 50 42.86 -29.49 -13.33
N PRO A 51 43.79 -28.75 -12.67
CA PRO A 51 43.73 -28.01 -11.40
C PRO A 51 44.33 -26.56 -11.49
N MET A 52 44.36 -25.89 -10.34
CA MET A 52 45.00 -24.60 -9.99
C MET A 52 44.23 -23.32 -10.31
N PHE A 53 43.63 -22.70 -9.28
CA PHE A 53 44.04 -21.38 -8.76
C PHE A 53 43.19 -20.99 -7.53
N SER A 54 43.88 -20.80 -6.40
CA SER A 54 43.58 -20.01 -5.19
C SER A 54 42.14 -19.87 -4.65
N PHE A 55 41.93 -20.51 -3.50
CA PHE A 55 40.80 -20.36 -2.58
C PHE A 55 40.80 -18.97 -1.89
N SER A 56 39.93 -18.05 -2.32
CA SER A 56 39.46 -16.94 -1.46
C SER A 56 38.14 -16.30 -1.88
N LYS A 57 37.48 -16.77 -2.96
CA LYS A 57 36.25 -16.16 -3.50
C LYS A 57 35.02 -17.07 -3.54
N LEU A 58 35.10 -18.30 -3.01
CA LEU A 58 33.99 -19.26 -3.04
C LEU A 58 33.16 -19.34 -1.75
N GLN A 59 33.63 -18.79 -0.62
CA GLN A 59 32.83 -18.72 0.61
C GLN A 59 31.62 -17.77 0.52
N ASN A 60 31.68 -16.75 -0.36
CA ASN A 60 30.58 -15.81 -0.52
C ASN A 60 29.47 -16.28 -1.47
N LEU A 61 29.68 -17.36 -2.24
CA LEU A 61 28.65 -17.91 -3.12
C LEU A 61 27.86 -19.04 -2.45
N SER A 62 28.48 -19.85 -1.58
CA SER A 62 27.76 -20.87 -0.80
C SER A 62 26.86 -20.26 0.27
N LEU A 63 27.25 -19.13 0.87
CA LEU A 63 26.41 -18.39 1.81
C LEU A 63 25.20 -17.73 1.14
N TYR A 64 25.31 -17.32 -0.13
CA TYR A 64 24.20 -16.71 -0.87
C TYR A 64 23.13 -17.72 -1.31
N VAL A 65 23.53 -18.97 -1.56
CA VAL A 65 22.60 -20.06 -1.89
C VAL A 65 21.88 -20.57 -0.63
N ILE A 66 22.52 -20.54 0.54
CA ILE A 66 21.88 -20.87 1.82
C ILE A 66 20.93 -19.73 2.28
N PHE A 67 21.21 -18.47 1.94
CA PHE A 67 20.33 -17.33 2.21
C PHE A 67 19.08 -17.26 1.32
N LEU A 68 19.12 -17.87 0.13
CA LEU A 68 17.95 -17.97 -0.76
C LEU A 68 17.07 -19.20 -0.46
N SER A 69 17.56 -20.19 0.30
CA SER A 69 16.77 -21.32 0.79
C SER A 69 16.14 -21.11 2.17
N SER A 70 16.54 -20.09 2.93
CA SER A 70 15.95 -19.75 4.24
C SER A 70 14.95 -18.59 4.20
N LEU A 71 14.77 -17.95 3.04
CA LEU A 71 13.76 -16.94 2.78
C LEU A 71 12.63 -17.52 1.93
N ASN A 72 11.92 -18.52 2.46
CA ASN A 72 10.54 -18.81 2.09
C ASN A 72 9.87 -19.66 3.18
N PHE A 73 8.67 -19.22 3.56
CA PHE A 73 7.71 -19.83 4.48
C PHE A 73 7.94 -19.71 5.99
N ALA A 74 7.60 -18.52 6.51
CA ALA A 74 6.83 -18.41 7.75
C ALA A 74 5.80 -17.28 7.63
N GLY A 75 4.52 -17.65 7.61
CA GLY A 75 3.43 -16.77 8.05
C GLY A 75 2.73 -15.88 7.02
N LEU A 76 2.02 -16.47 6.05
CA LEU A 76 0.75 -15.91 5.57
C LEU A 76 -0.28 -17.04 5.54
N LYS A 77 -1.13 -17.07 6.58
CA LYS A 77 -2.34 -17.88 6.63
C LYS A 77 -3.25 -17.47 5.46
N ALA A 78 -3.26 -18.28 4.41
CA ALA A 78 -4.28 -18.26 3.37
C ALA A 78 -5.46 -19.12 3.84
N GLU A 79 -6.25 -18.63 4.78
CA GLU A 79 -7.59 -19.16 5.04
C GLU A 79 -8.60 -18.22 4.36
N SER A 80 -9.12 -18.64 3.21
CA SER A 80 -10.42 -18.24 2.62
C SER A 80 -10.57 -18.60 1.13
N PHE A 81 -9.58 -19.20 0.47
CA PHE A 81 -9.71 -19.57 -0.95
C PHE A 81 -9.90 -21.06 -1.24
N SER A 82 -9.71 -21.94 -0.26
CA SER A 82 -9.76 -23.41 -0.46
C SER A 82 -11.05 -24.10 -0.03
N LYS A 83 -11.99 -23.40 0.63
CA LYS A 83 -13.28 -23.99 1.04
C LYS A 83 -14.41 -23.84 0.01
N LEU A 84 -14.20 -23.12 -1.08
CA LEU A 84 -15.23 -22.90 -2.12
C LEU A 84 -15.23 -23.94 -3.25
N PHE A 85 -14.36 -24.96 -3.20
CA PHE A 85 -14.20 -25.93 -4.29
C PHE A 85 -14.34 -27.41 -3.89
N GLN A 86 -14.88 -27.68 -2.70
CA GLN A 86 -15.32 -29.02 -2.31
C GLN A 86 -16.72 -28.89 -1.73
N ASP A 87 -17.73 -28.96 -2.61
CA ASP A 87 -18.99 -29.68 -2.37
C ASP A 87 -19.96 -29.30 -3.49
N GLN A 88 -19.96 -30.11 -4.54
CA GLN A 88 -21.11 -30.37 -5.41
C GLN A 88 -20.76 -31.54 -6.34
N SER A 89 -20.64 -32.74 -5.75
CA SER A 89 -20.70 -34.00 -6.48
C SER A 89 -22.12 -34.51 -6.45
N PHE A 90 -22.93 -34.16 -7.44
CA PHE A 90 -24.17 -34.87 -7.75
C PHE A 90 -24.42 -34.76 -9.25
N PHE A 91 -24.13 -35.83 -9.98
CA PHE A 91 -25.01 -36.37 -11.01
C PHE A 91 -24.66 -37.84 -11.24
N GLN A 92 -25.67 -38.68 -11.08
CA GLN A 92 -25.67 -40.13 -11.23
C GLN A 92 -25.21 -40.53 -12.64
N ARG A 93 -24.36 -41.55 -12.70
CA ARG A 93 -24.22 -42.42 -13.88
C ARG A 93 -25.43 -43.34 -13.93
N THR A 94 -26.10 -43.38 -15.06
CA THR A 94 -26.86 -44.56 -15.49
C THR A 94 -26.24 -45.08 -16.77
N ASP A 95 -26.14 -46.40 -16.80
CA ASP A 95 -25.32 -47.24 -17.64
C ASP A 95 -25.58 -47.10 -19.15
N ALA A 96 -24.51 -47.25 -19.94
CA ALA A 96 -24.59 -47.62 -21.34
C ALA A 96 -23.90 -48.98 -21.51
N SER A 97 -24.63 -49.89 -22.16
CA SER A 97 -24.26 -51.24 -22.53
C SER A 97 -23.13 -51.31 -23.57
N GLU A 98 -22.50 -52.48 -23.57
CA GLU A 98 -21.35 -52.96 -24.33
C GLU A 98 -21.47 -52.92 -25.87
N ASN A 99 -20.29 -52.89 -26.52
CA ASN A 99 -19.83 -53.60 -27.75
C ASN A 99 -18.83 -52.71 -28.51
N SER A 100 -17.52 -52.97 -28.50
CA SER A 100 -16.71 -54.06 -29.11
C SER A 100 -16.22 -53.73 -30.54
N THR A 101 -15.02 -54.23 -30.84
CA THR A 101 -14.22 -54.22 -32.11
C THR A 101 -13.24 -53.04 -32.26
N GLU A 102 -11.93 -53.22 -32.04
CA GLU A 102 -10.87 -54.00 -32.73
C GLU A 102 -10.13 -53.20 -33.82
N ASN A 103 -8.81 -53.04 -33.59
CA ASN A 103 -7.68 -52.98 -34.55
C ASN A 103 -7.67 -51.83 -35.58
N SER A 104 -6.56 -51.17 -35.95
CA SER A 104 -5.13 -51.50 -35.96
C SER A 104 -4.35 -50.22 -36.33
N GLU A 105 -3.12 -50.08 -35.85
CA GLU A 105 -2.08 -49.19 -36.39
C GLU A 105 -1.70 -49.61 -37.84
N PRO A 106 -1.07 -48.73 -38.63
CA PRO A 106 0.35 -48.95 -38.83
C PRO A 106 1.23 -47.69 -38.89
N GLU A 107 2.51 -48.01 -38.82
CA GLU A 107 3.74 -47.25 -38.66
C GLU A 107 4.12 -46.30 -39.81
N GLU A 108 5.23 -45.61 -39.52
CA GLU A 108 5.98 -44.58 -40.23
C GLU A 108 6.34 -44.89 -41.69
N GLU A 109 6.43 -43.84 -42.52
CA GLU A 109 7.48 -43.74 -43.53
C GLU A 109 7.83 -42.29 -43.86
N SER A 110 9.14 -42.06 -43.99
CA SER A 110 9.82 -40.80 -44.27
C SER A 110 9.97 -40.53 -45.76
N SER A 111 9.87 -39.27 -46.19
CA SER A 111 10.62 -38.80 -47.36
C SER A 111 10.90 -37.29 -47.28
N ALA A 112 12.17 -36.94 -47.42
CA ALA A 112 12.69 -35.59 -47.57
C ALA A 112 12.23 -34.94 -48.89
N ASN A 113 11.98 -33.64 -48.86
CA ASN A 113 12.35 -32.73 -49.95
C ASN A 113 12.43 -31.30 -49.44
N GLU A 114 13.63 -30.72 -49.56
CA GLU A 114 13.92 -29.32 -49.37
C GLU A 114 13.26 -28.49 -50.49
N ASN A 115 12.60 -27.40 -50.14
CA ASN A 115 12.52 -26.24 -51.03
C ASN A 115 12.38 -24.96 -50.20
N THR A 116 13.39 -24.11 -50.39
CA THR A 116 13.61 -22.79 -49.81
C THR A 116 12.58 -21.77 -50.27
N SER A 117 11.89 -21.11 -49.35
CA SER A 117 11.47 -19.71 -49.50
C SER A 117 11.34 -19.05 -48.12
N GLY A 118 11.83 -17.81 -48.03
CA GLY A 118 12.21 -17.13 -46.80
C GLY A 118 11.08 -16.94 -45.77
N SER A 119 11.26 -17.53 -44.60
CA SER A 119 10.43 -17.26 -43.43
C SER A 119 10.85 -15.94 -42.76
N LEU A 120 10.00 -14.92 -42.84
CA LEU A 120 10.05 -13.78 -41.93
C LEU A 120 9.83 -14.31 -40.50
N ASN A 121 10.75 -13.96 -39.59
CA ASN A 121 10.65 -14.33 -38.18
C ASN A 121 9.39 -13.71 -37.54
N ILE A 122 8.41 -14.55 -37.24
CA ILE A 122 7.17 -14.20 -36.53
C ILE A 122 7.41 -13.90 -35.04
N ASP A 123 8.64 -14.12 -34.55
CA ASP A 123 9.05 -13.93 -33.15
C ASP A 123 9.73 -12.56 -32.88
N ASP A 124 9.75 -11.61 -33.83
CA ASP A 124 10.25 -10.24 -33.56
C ASP A 124 9.17 -9.42 -32.80
N PRO A 125 9.45 -8.92 -31.58
CA PRO A 125 8.49 -8.18 -30.75
C PRO A 125 8.01 -6.86 -31.37
N ARG A 126 8.56 -6.45 -32.51
CA ARG A 126 8.14 -5.26 -33.28
C ARG A 126 7.01 -5.53 -34.29
N ASN A 127 6.64 -6.78 -34.55
CA ASN A 127 5.58 -7.17 -35.50
C ASN A 127 4.22 -7.43 -34.86
N LEU A 128 4.02 -7.04 -33.59
CA LEU A 128 2.73 -7.15 -32.91
C LEU A 128 1.84 -5.95 -33.29
N THR A 129 1.16 -6.03 -34.42
CA THR A 129 -0.02 -5.21 -34.69
C THR A 129 -1.20 -5.71 -33.84
N GLU A 130 -2.16 -4.83 -33.60
CA GLU A 130 -3.25 -4.92 -32.60
C GLU A 130 -4.23 -6.10 -32.79
N GLU A 131 -4.04 -6.95 -33.79
CA GLU A 131 -4.96 -8.03 -34.18
C GLU A 131 -4.42 -9.46 -33.96
N SER A 132 -3.32 -9.63 -33.22
CA SER A 132 -2.91 -10.99 -32.84
C SER A 132 -3.63 -11.42 -31.56
N ASP A 133 -4.61 -12.32 -31.70
CA ASP A 133 -5.34 -12.96 -30.60
C ASP A 133 -4.44 -13.74 -29.61
N GLY A 134 -3.11 -13.76 -29.79
CA GLY A 134 -2.13 -14.43 -28.93
C GLY A 134 -2.20 -15.96 -28.98
N ILE A 135 -3.04 -16.54 -29.84
CA ILE A 135 -3.28 -17.98 -29.95
C ILE A 135 -2.25 -18.57 -30.90
N SER A 136 -1.36 -19.42 -30.37
CA SER A 136 -0.35 -20.15 -31.15
C SER A 136 -0.98 -20.96 -32.29
N SER A 137 -0.30 -21.05 -33.43
CA SER A 137 -0.71 -21.89 -34.57
C SER A 137 -0.93 -23.36 -34.19
N TYR A 138 -0.30 -23.81 -33.10
CA TYR A 138 -0.49 -25.13 -32.49
C TYR A 138 -1.87 -25.30 -31.84
N GLU A 139 -2.36 -24.28 -31.13
CA GLU A 139 -3.72 -24.30 -30.52
C GLU A 139 -4.80 -24.26 -31.60
N LYS A 140 -4.56 -23.57 -32.72
CA LYS A 140 -5.47 -23.57 -33.88
C LYS A 140 -5.61 -24.94 -34.55
N ARG A 141 -4.55 -25.75 -34.57
CA ARG A 141 -4.58 -27.11 -35.15
C ARG A 141 -5.26 -28.12 -34.23
N LYS A 142 -4.98 -28.06 -32.92
CA LYS A 142 -5.67 -28.88 -31.90
C LYS A 142 -7.18 -28.61 -31.84
N ARG A 143 -7.62 -27.44 -32.34
CA ARG A 143 -9.02 -27.00 -32.40
C ARG A 143 -9.92 -27.72 -33.41
N LYS A 144 -9.35 -28.42 -34.40
CA LYS A 144 -10.12 -29.04 -35.47
C LYS A 144 -10.92 -30.27 -35.03
N ASP A 145 -10.41 -31.03 -34.05
CA ASP A 145 -10.96 -32.33 -33.66
C ASP A 145 -11.76 -32.31 -32.34
N LEU A 146 -12.09 -31.13 -31.79
CA LEU A 146 -12.82 -31.05 -30.51
C LEU A 146 -14.31 -31.29 -30.64
N THR A 147 -14.85 -31.92 -29.59
CA THR A 147 -16.28 -32.05 -29.37
C THR A 147 -16.93 -30.66 -29.17
N PRO A 148 -18.22 -30.49 -29.47
CA PRO A 148 -18.91 -29.21 -29.31
C PRO A 148 -18.87 -28.69 -27.86
N LYS A 149 -18.85 -29.57 -26.86
CA LYS A 149 -18.74 -29.20 -25.44
C LYS A 149 -17.37 -28.59 -25.11
N GLU A 150 -16.29 -29.24 -25.53
CA GLU A 150 -14.94 -28.72 -25.27
C GLU A 150 -14.69 -27.40 -26.02
N ARG A 151 -15.29 -27.21 -27.21
CA ARG A 151 -15.24 -25.92 -27.92
C ARG A 151 -15.90 -24.80 -27.12
N GLN A 152 -17.08 -25.06 -26.53
CA GLN A 152 -17.79 -24.11 -25.69
C GLN A 152 -17.00 -23.76 -24.42
N GLU A 153 -16.38 -24.75 -23.78
CA GLU A 153 -15.52 -24.51 -22.60
C GLU A 153 -14.30 -23.64 -22.95
N ILE A 154 -13.64 -23.93 -24.07
CA ILE A 154 -12.52 -23.11 -24.56
C ILE A 154 -12.98 -21.68 -24.87
N GLU A 155 -14.13 -21.52 -25.50
CA GLU A 155 -14.68 -20.19 -25.83
C GLU A 155 -15.03 -19.40 -24.56
N TYR A 156 -15.66 -20.06 -23.58
CA TYR A 156 -15.95 -19.47 -22.28
C TYR A 156 -14.65 -19.03 -21.56
N ASP A 157 -13.63 -19.89 -21.54
CA ASP A 157 -12.32 -19.58 -20.96
C ASP A 157 -11.62 -18.41 -21.66
N LEU A 158 -11.71 -18.35 -22.99
CA LEU A 158 -11.17 -17.24 -23.77
C LEU A 158 -11.92 -15.94 -23.48
N LEU A 159 -13.25 -15.98 -23.38
CA LEU A 159 -14.07 -14.83 -23.01
C LEU A 159 -13.72 -14.32 -21.60
N ILE A 160 -13.52 -15.22 -20.64
CA ILE A 160 -13.03 -14.85 -19.31
C ILE A 160 -11.66 -14.18 -19.41
N LYS A 161 -10.69 -14.81 -20.08
CA LYS A 161 -9.33 -14.29 -20.19
C LYS A 161 -9.31 -12.91 -20.85
N LYS A 162 -10.01 -12.75 -21.98
CA LYS A 162 -10.14 -11.48 -22.70
C LYS A 162 -10.81 -10.43 -21.82
N GLY A 163 -11.92 -10.77 -21.17
CA GLY A 163 -12.65 -9.86 -20.26
C GLY A 163 -11.79 -9.41 -19.07
N ILE A 164 -11.12 -10.31 -18.38
CA ILE A 164 -10.25 -9.96 -17.25
C ILE A 164 -9.09 -9.07 -17.70
N LEU A 165 -8.45 -9.37 -18.85
CA LEU A 165 -7.39 -8.54 -19.41
C LEU A 165 -7.89 -7.12 -19.75
N THR A 166 -9.09 -6.98 -20.29
CA THR A 166 -9.67 -5.66 -20.56
C THR A 166 -9.97 -4.89 -19.29
N VAL A 167 -10.42 -5.55 -18.21
CA VAL A 167 -10.62 -4.92 -16.90
C VAL A 167 -9.28 -4.40 -16.36
N PHE A 168 -8.22 -5.20 -16.36
CA PHE A 168 -6.91 -4.77 -15.86
C PHE A 168 -6.31 -3.62 -16.68
N ARG A 169 -6.45 -3.65 -18.01
CA ARG A 169 -6.02 -2.53 -18.87
C ARG A 169 -6.81 -1.27 -18.55
N ALA A 170 -8.12 -1.37 -18.39
CA ALA A 170 -8.96 -0.23 -18.04
C ALA A 170 -8.67 0.32 -16.64
N GLU A 171 -8.35 -0.54 -15.66
CA GLU A 171 -7.91 -0.14 -14.31
C GLU A 171 -6.58 0.63 -14.37
N ALA A 172 -5.59 0.09 -15.08
CA ALA A 172 -4.27 0.72 -15.24
C ALA A 172 -4.34 2.07 -15.96
N GLU A 173 -5.19 2.17 -16.99
CA GLU A 173 -5.40 3.39 -17.79
C GLU A 173 -6.46 4.32 -17.18
N LYS A 174 -7.06 3.95 -16.04
CA LYS A 174 -8.11 4.70 -15.34
C LYS A 174 -9.35 5.01 -16.21
N ARG A 175 -9.77 4.07 -17.07
CA ARG A 175 -10.93 4.22 -17.96
C ARG A 175 -12.24 3.77 -17.31
N TYR A 176 -12.84 4.64 -16.49
CA TYR A 176 -14.11 4.38 -15.79
C TYR A 176 -15.24 3.92 -16.71
N LYS A 177 -15.48 4.60 -17.83
CA LYS A 177 -16.59 4.28 -18.76
C LYS A 177 -16.53 2.84 -19.29
N VAL A 178 -15.31 2.32 -19.50
CA VAL A 178 -15.12 0.94 -19.99
C VAL A 178 -15.46 -0.03 -18.87
N LEU A 179 -15.00 0.23 -17.65
CA LEU A 179 -15.33 -0.59 -16.49
C LEU A 179 -16.83 -0.57 -16.18
N ASP A 180 -17.48 0.59 -16.27
CA ASP A 180 -18.93 0.72 -16.09
C ASP A 180 -19.69 -0.16 -17.09
N ARG A 181 -19.33 -0.07 -18.38
CA ARG A 181 -19.92 -0.93 -19.42
C ARG A 181 -19.66 -2.41 -19.12
N MET A 182 -18.44 -2.77 -18.77
CA MET A 182 -18.09 -4.17 -18.45
C MET A 182 -18.84 -4.70 -17.23
N ALA A 183 -18.98 -3.88 -16.18
CA ALA A 183 -19.71 -4.23 -14.97
C ALA A 183 -21.20 -4.44 -15.24
N LEU A 184 -21.80 -3.71 -16.18
CA LEU A 184 -23.23 -3.77 -16.46
C LEU A 184 -23.62 -4.79 -17.53
N THR A 185 -22.81 -4.97 -18.58
CA THR A 185 -23.23 -5.72 -19.78
C THR A 185 -22.47 -7.02 -20.03
N HIS A 186 -21.36 -7.29 -19.33
CA HIS A 186 -20.55 -8.46 -19.66
C HIS A 186 -21.29 -9.77 -19.29
N PRO A 187 -21.36 -10.78 -20.18
CA PRO A 187 -22.17 -11.98 -19.96
C PRO A 187 -21.71 -12.79 -18.75
N ILE A 188 -20.40 -12.82 -18.50
CA ILE A 188 -19.81 -13.65 -17.44
C ILE A 188 -19.78 -12.89 -16.10
N PRO A 189 -20.45 -13.38 -15.04
CA PRO A 189 -20.49 -12.73 -13.72
C PRO A 189 -19.12 -12.52 -13.10
N ARG A 190 -18.18 -13.46 -13.30
CA ARG A 190 -16.81 -13.35 -12.79
C ARG A 190 -16.07 -12.13 -13.35
N VAL A 191 -16.31 -11.79 -14.61
CA VAL A 191 -15.72 -10.60 -15.24
C VAL A 191 -16.42 -9.33 -14.75
N ARG A 192 -17.75 -9.36 -14.56
CA ARG A 192 -18.49 -8.24 -13.95
C ARG A 192 -17.97 -7.96 -12.53
N ALA A 193 -17.82 -8.98 -11.70
CA ALA A 193 -17.26 -8.86 -10.35
C ALA A 193 -15.83 -8.27 -10.37
N ALA A 194 -14.99 -8.67 -11.32
CA ALA A 194 -13.67 -8.09 -11.50
C ALA A 194 -13.72 -6.60 -11.86
N ALA A 195 -14.62 -6.22 -12.79
CA ALA A 195 -14.83 -4.82 -13.17
C ALA A 195 -15.33 -3.97 -11.99
N VAL A 196 -16.27 -4.50 -11.21
CA VAL A 196 -16.84 -3.88 -9.99
C VAL A 196 -15.77 -3.65 -8.93
N LEU A 197 -14.89 -4.62 -8.68
CA LEU A 197 -13.77 -4.46 -7.75
C LEU A 197 -12.76 -3.41 -8.25
N ALA A 198 -12.48 -3.38 -9.56
CA ALA A 198 -11.62 -2.37 -10.16
C ALA A 198 -12.20 -0.96 -9.99
N ILE A 199 -13.53 -0.80 -10.19
CA ILE A 199 -14.24 0.46 -9.94
C ILE A 199 -14.04 0.91 -8.48
N GLY A 200 -14.20 0.00 -7.52
CA GLY A 200 -13.97 0.25 -6.09
C GLY A 200 -12.57 0.81 -5.79
N ARG A 201 -11.53 0.22 -6.38
CA ARG A 201 -10.14 0.66 -6.20
C ARG A 201 -9.83 1.98 -6.88
N MET A 202 -10.50 2.28 -7.98
CA MET A 202 -10.33 3.54 -8.69
C MET A 202 -10.95 4.72 -7.92
N GLY A 203 -12.02 4.48 -7.16
CA GLY A 203 -12.56 5.42 -6.18
C GLY A 203 -14.00 5.86 -6.48
N LYS A 204 -14.35 7.08 -6.07
CA LYS A 204 -15.74 7.57 -6.01
C LYS A 204 -16.48 7.66 -7.36
N GLY A 205 -15.77 7.62 -8.48
CA GLY A 205 -16.34 7.83 -9.82
C GLY A 205 -17.44 6.83 -10.21
N GLY A 206 -17.38 5.60 -9.69
CA GLY A 206 -18.34 4.54 -10.04
C GLY A 206 -19.34 4.17 -8.95
N VAL A 207 -19.59 5.03 -7.95
CA VAL A 207 -20.56 4.71 -6.88
C VAL A 207 -21.95 4.41 -7.45
N LYS A 208 -22.40 5.15 -8.48
CA LYS A 208 -23.70 4.92 -9.13
C LYS A 208 -23.78 3.57 -9.84
N THR A 209 -22.70 3.12 -10.48
CA THR A 209 -22.67 1.80 -11.14
C THR A 209 -22.64 0.68 -10.12
N LEU A 210 -21.96 0.86 -8.99
CA LEU A 210 -21.99 -0.09 -7.87
C LEU A 210 -23.40 -0.23 -7.27
N HIS A 211 -24.13 0.88 -7.10
CA HIS A 211 -25.55 0.86 -6.67
C HIS A 211 -26.40 0.02 -7.63
N HIS A 212 -26.30 0.28 -8.93
CA HIS A 212 -27.05 -0.46 -9.95
C HIS A 212 -26.74 -1.96 -9.96
N VAL A 213 -25.45 -2.33 -9.79
CA VAL A 213 -25.02 -3.72 -9.74
C VAL A 213 -25.60 -4.44 -8.51
N ILE A 214 -25.70 -3.77 -7.37
CA ILE A 214 -26.27 -4.37 -6.16
C ILE A 214 -27.73 -4.75 -6.34
N GLU A 215 -28.50 -3.91 -7.05
CA GLU A 215 -29.93 -4.11 -7.26
C GLU A 215 -30.24 -5.20 -8.29
N ARG A 216 -29.40 -5.35 -9.32
CA ARG A 216 -29.74 -6.16 -10.51
C ARG A 216 -28.92 -7.42 -10.71
N ASP A 217 -27.79 -7.58 -10.04
CA ASP A 217 -26.86 -8.68 -10.29
C ASP A 217 -26.96 -9.85 -9.28
N GLY A 218 -26.34 -10.97 -9.63
CA GLY A 218 -26.25 -12.16 -8.81
C GLY A 218 -25.35 -12.00 -7.59
N GLU A 219 -25.46 -12.94 -6.66
CA GLU A 219 -24.81 -12.94 -5.34
C GLU A 219 -23.30 -12.61 -5.39
N ALA A 220 -22.54 -13.33 -6.21
CA ALA A 220 -21.09 -13.13 -6.31
C ALA A 220 -20.69 -11.71 -6.76
N VAL A 221 -21.46 -11.09 -7.66
CA VAL A 221 -21.18 -9.73 -8.13
C VAL A 221 -21.65 -8.70 -7.10
N ARG A 222 -22.74 -9.00 -6.38
CA ARG A 222 -23.25 -8.17 -5.29
C ARG A 222 -22.27 -8.11 -4.11
N GLN A 223 -21.70 -9.24 -3.72
CA GLN A 223 -20.60 -9.30 -2.73
C GLN A 223 -19.44 -8.40 -3.15
N ALA A 224 -19.00 -8.51 -4.41
CA ALA A 224 -17.96 -7.65 -4.96
C ALA A 224 -18.34 -6.16 -4.92
N ALA A 225 -19.60 -5.82 -5.20
CA ALA A 225 -20.08 -4.45 -5.17
C ALA A 225 -20.14 -3.86 -3.76
N TYR A 226 -20.61 -4.63 -2.77
CA TYR A 226 -20.56 -4.23 -1.36
C TYR A 226 -19.13 -4.01 -0.87
N LYS A 227 -18.21 -4.89 -1.25
CA LYS A 227 -16.78 -4.74 -0.94
C LYS A 227 -16.20 -3.46 -1.58
N ALA A 228 -16.51 -3.22 -2.84
CA ALA A 228 -16.09 -2.01 -3.55
C ALA A 228 -16.67 -0.73 -2.91
N LEU A 229 -17.95 -0.73 -2.53
CA LEU A 229 -18.55 0.40 -1.81
C LEU A 229 -17.89 0.63 -0.45
N ALA A 230 -17.58 -0.43 0.29
CA ALA A 230 -16.88 -0.36 1.57
C ALA A 230 -15.43 0.14 1.42
N ASP A 231 -14.78 -0.12 0.30
CA ASP A 231 -13.48 0.45 -0.01
C ASP A 231 -13.56 1.96 -0.27
N ILE A 232 -14.59 2.41 -1.00
CA ILE A 232 -14.85 3.82 -1.30
C ILE A 232 -15.31 4.62 -0.08
N GLY A 233 -16.26 4.10 0.71
CA GLY A 233 -16.83 4.79 1.88
C GLY A 233 -17.65 6.03 1.54
N SER A 234 -18.41 6.02 0.44
CA SER A 234 -19.24 7.18 0.07
C SER A 234 -20.44 7.35 1.02
N PRO A 235 -20.70 8.54 1.58
CA PRO A 235 -21.90 8.80 2.38
C PRO A 235 -23.20 8.49 1.65
N SER A 236 -23.24 8.66 0.32
CA SER A 236 -24.41 8.31 -0.52
C SER A 236 -24.73 6.81 -0.56
N SER A 237 -23.87 5.96 -0.01
CA SER A 237 -24.05 4.49 0.03
C SER A 237 -24.52 3.98 1.39
N LEU A 238 -24.84 4.90 2.30
CA LEU A 238 -25.18 4.58 3.69
C LEU A 238 -26.42 3.69 3.79
N ASP A 239 -27.47 3.97 3.01
CA ASP A 239 -28.68 3.13 2.96
C ASP A 239 -28.37 1.70 2.50
N TYR A 240 -27.46 1.53 1.54
CA TYR A 240 -27.02 0.22 1.10
C TYR A 240 -26.33 -0.55 2.21
N PHE A 241 -25.52 0.12 3.04
CA PHE A 241 -24.88 -0.50 4.20
C PHE A 241 -25.91 -0.88 5.28
N PHE A 242 -26.90 -0.03 5.56
CA PHE A 242 -28.00 -0.38 6.49
C PHE A 242 -28.83 -1.58 6.03
N ASN A 243 -29.00 -1.74 4.72
CA ASN A 243 -29.63 -2.94 4.18
C ASN A 243 -28.67 -4.15 4.22
N GLY A 244 -27.39 -3.93 3.94
CA GLY A 244 -26.38 -4.97 3.90
C GLY A 244 -26.07 -5.60 5.26
N ILE A 245 -26.16 -4.85 6.37
CA ILE A 245 -26.03 -5.42 7.73
C ILE A 245 -27.17 -6.39 8.08
N LYS A 246 -28.31 -6.33 7.38
CA LYS A 246 -29.46 -7.24 7.55
C LYS A 246 -29.41 -8.45 6.60
N SER A 247 -28.42 -8.50 5.70
CA SER A 247 -28.26 -9.60 4.75
C SER A 247 -27.96 -10.92 5.48
N ASN A 248 -28.36 -12.06 4.92
CA ASN A 248 -27.95 -13.38 5.42
C ASN A 248 -26.52 -13.74 4.98
N ASP A 249 -25.97 -13.02 4.00
CA ASP A 249 -24.62 -13.23 3.49
C ASP A 249 -23.57 -12.58 4.42
N PRO A 250 -22.69 -13.38 5.06
CA PRO A 250 -21.63 -12.89 5.94
C PRO A 250 -20.70 -11.86 5.28
N ASP A 251 -20.39 -12.01 4.00
CA ASP A 251 -19.44 -11.13 3.29
C ASP A 251 -20.04 -9.75 3.04
N ILE A 252 -21.34 -9.71 2.71
CA ILE A 252 -22.11 -8.47 2.58
C ILE A 252 -22.29 -7.78 3.94
N GLN A 253 -22.61 -8.53 5.00
CA GLN A 253 -22.69 -7.99 6.36
C GLN A 253 -21.37 -7.35 6.77
N PHE A 254 -20.26 -8.08 6.66
CA PHE A 254 -18.94 -7.59 7.06
C PHE A 254 -18.51 -6.35 6.25
N SER A 255 -18.71 -6.38 4.93
CA SER A 255 -18.41 -5.24 4.06
C SER A 255 -19.22 -4.01 4.45
N SER A 256 -20.48 -4.20 4.85
CA SER A 256 -21.35 -3.10 5.27
C SER A 256 -20.88 -2.45 6.56
N TRP A 257 -20.55 -3.24 7.59
CA TRP A 257 -19.97 -2.74 8.85
C TRP A 257 -18.67 -1.96 8.62
N ARG A 258 -17.78 -2.50 7.78
CA ARG A 258 -16.52 -1.83 7.42
C ARG A 258 -16.75 -0.54 6.63
N GLY A 259 -17.71 -0.53 5.71
CA GLY A 259 -18.05 0.61 4.88
C GLY A 259 -18.62 1.78 5.68
N MET A 260 -19.48 1.48 6.66
CA MET A 260 -20.07 2.47 7.58
C MET A 260 -19.03 3.29 8.34
N GLY A 261 -17.89 2.67 8.69
CA GLY A 261 -16.78 3.39 9.34
C GLY A 261 -16.18 4.51 8.48
N LYS A 262 -16.16 4.33 7.15
CA LYS A 262 -15.52 5.27 6.23
C LYS A 262 -16.44 6.39 5.74
N THR A 263 -17.76 6.24 5.91
CA THR A 263 -18.71 7.29 5.47
C THR A 263 -18.60 8.56 6.30
N LYS A 264 -18.06 8.47 7.52
CA LYS A 264 -18.01 9.57 8.50
C LYS A 264 -19.38 10.17 8.83
N ASP A 265 -20.46 9.43 8.59
CA ASP A 265 -21.81 9.86 8.92
C ASP A 265 -22.16 9.58 10.40
N PRO A 266 -22.72 10.55 11.15
CA PRO A 266 -23.09 10.35 12.55
C PRO A 266 -24.03 9.17 12.80
N SER A 267 -24.95 8.90 11.87
CA SER A 267 -25.91 7.79 11.95
C SER A 267 -25.20 6.45 11.85
N ALA A 268 -24.18 6.37 10.99
CA ALA A 268 -23.34 5.19 10.88
C ALA A 268 -22.57 4.94 12.19
N ARG A 269 -22.00 6.00 12.80
CA ARG A 269 -21.30 5.90 14.09
C ARG A 269 -22.20 5.37 15.20
N ASP A 270 -23.43 5.86 15.32
CA ASP A 270 -24.37 5.42 16.37
C ASP A 270 -24.65 3.91 16.27
N ILE A 271 -24.81 3.39 15.05
CA ILE A 271 -25.02 1.94 14.82
C ILE A 271 -23.76 1.12 15.13
N LEU A 272 -22.56 1.61 14.76
CA LEU A 272 -21.30 0.97 15.16
C LEU A 272 -21.19 0.84 16.69
N LEU A 273 -21.57 1.88 17.44
CA LEU A 273 -21.53 1.88 18.90
C LEU A 273 -22.58 0.95 19.53
N ARG A 274 -23.84 1.04 19.07
CA ARG A 274 -24.97 0.35 19.72
C ARG A 274 -25.05 -1.13 19.38
N GLN A 275 -24.76 -1.49 18.13
CA GLN A 275 -24.95 -2.85 17.61
C GLN A 275 -23.60 -3.51 17.31
N GLY A 276 -22.70 -2.80 16.66
CA GLY A 276 -21.41 -3.34 16.19
C GLY A 276 -20.52 -3.86 17.32
N ILE A 277 -20.26 -3.02 18.32
CA ILE A 277 -19.44 -3.35 19.51
C ILE A 277 -20.06 -4.51 20.33
N ARG A 278 -21.39 -4.60 20.38
CA ARG A 278 -22.12 -5.59 21.19
C ARG A 278 -22.37 -6.90 20.46
N SER A 279 -21.86 -7.04 19.23
CA SER A 279 -22.05 -8.24 18.43
C SER A 279 -21.29 -9.43 19.03
N SER A 280 -21.89 -10.63 18.94
CA SER A 280 -21.20 -11.88 19.27
C SER A 280 -20.15 -12.26 18.22
N ARG A 281 -20.26 -11.73 17.00
CA ARG A 281 -19.32 -12.02 15.91
C ARG A 281 -18.11 -11.09 15.98
N ARG A 282 -16.93 -11.68 16.22
CA ARG A 282 -15.66 -10.96 16.34
C ARG A 282 -15.32 -10.10 15.12
N GLU A 283 -15.65 -10.57 13.92
CA GLU A 283 -15.44 -9.84 12.66
C GLU A 283 -16.20 -8.51 12.63
N ILE A 284 -17.42 -8.49 13.16
CA ILE A 284 -18.28 -7.30 13.25
C ILE A 284 -17.72 -6.34 14.30
N VAL A 285 -17.31 -6.86 15.45
CA VAL A 285 -16.66 -6.05 16.51
C VAL A 285 -15.40 -5.39 15.96
N LYS A 286 -14.54 -6.15 15.27
CA LYS A 286 -13.34 -5.65 14.60
C LYS A 286 -13.65 -4.52 13.62
N ALA A 287 -14.58 -4.76 12.69
CA ALA A 287 -14.98 -3.75 11.72
C ALA A 287 -15.52 -2.49 12.39
N SER A 288 -16.24 -2.65 13.49
CA SER A 288 -16.83 -1.55 14.25
C SER A 288 -15.77 -0.72 14.98
N ILE A 289 -14.81 -1.35 15.65
CA ILE A 289 -13.71 -0.66 16.34
C ILE A 289 -12.87 0.15 15.33
N LEU A 290 -12.47 -0.47 14.21
CA LEU A 290 -11.74 0.22 13.14
C LEU A 290 -12.58 1.32 12.46
N GLY A 291 -13.88 1.09 12.31
CA GLY A 291 -14.80 2.08 11.77
C GLY A 291 -14.92 3.31 12.65
N LEU A 292 -15.08 3.12 13.97
CA LEU A 292 -15.10 4.20 14.95
C LEU A 292 -13.80 5.00 14.96
N ALA A 293 -12.65 4.33 14.80
CA ALA A 293 -11.37 5.02 14.70
C ALA A 293 -11.31 6.00 13.52
N ALA A 294 -11.94 5.66 12.39
CA ALA A 294 -11.96 6.52 11.21
C ALA A 294 -12.78 7.82 11.39
N PHE A 295 -13.66 7.91 12.39
CA PHE A 295 -14.35 9.14 12.77
C PHE A 295 -13.44 10.14 13.51
N GLN A 296 -12.33 9.67 14.10
CA GLN A 296 -11.35 10.50 14.81
C GLN A 296 -11.92 11.29 16.00
N ILE A 297 -12.96 10.74 16.64
CA ILE A 297 -13.64 11.34 17.80
C ILE A 297 -12.92 10.94 19.10
N ASN A 298 -12.57 11.90 19.94
CA ASN A 298 -11.72 11.65 21.13
C ASN A 298 -12.44 10.84 22.21
N GLU A 299 -13.76 10.91 22.29
CA GLU A 299 -14.60 10.13 23.21
C GLU A 299 -14.41 8.63 22.99
N ASP A 300 -14.18 8.19 21.75
CA ASP A 300 -13.98 6.79 21.37
C ASP A 300 -12.63 6.23 21.86
N LEU A 301 -11.69 7.09 22.27
CA LEU A 301 -10.40 6.64 22.81
C LEU A 301 -10.57 5.88 24.13
N LYS A 302 -11.60 6.19 24.92
CA LYS A 302 -11.91 5.42 26.15
C LYS A 302 -12.22 3.96 25.80
N LEU A 303 -13.01 3.75 24.75
CA LEU A 303 -13.34 2.42 24.25
C LEU A 303 -12.10 1.68 23.72
N PHE A 304 -11.22 2.36 22.97
CA PHE A 304 -10.01 1.69 22.48
C PHE A 304 -9.08 1.29 23.64
N LYS A 305 -8.99 2.09 24.71
CA LYS A 305 -8.25 1.71 25.92
C LYS A 305 -8.83 0.46 26.60
N THR A 306 -10.15 0.31 26.65
CA THR A 306 -10.75 -0.89 27.25
C THR A 306 -10.42 -2.14 26.43
N TYR A 307 -10.48 -2.05 25.09
CA TYR A 307 -10.10 -3.18 24.23
C TYR A 307 -8.60 -3.47 24.25
N LEU A 308 -7.77 -2.45 24.42
CA LEU A 308 -6.33 -2.63 24.57
C LEU A 308 -5.99 -3.43 25.84
N ASN A 309 -6.82 -3.34 26.89
CA ASN A 309 -6.68 -4.09 28.14
C ASN A 309 -7.52 -5.37 28.19
N SER A 310 -8.17 -5.76 27.11
CA SER A 310 -8.94 -7.02 27.05
C SER A 310 -8.03 -8.25 27.07
N ASP A 311 -8.53 -9.39 27.52
CA ASP A 311 -7.77 -10.64 27.56
C ASP A 311 -7.51 -11.24 26.17
N ASP A 312 -8.27 -10.82 25.15
CA ASP A 312 -8.17 -11.34 23.80
C ASP A 312 -7.03 -10.66 23.03
N PRO A 313 -5.95 -11.38 22.66
CA PRO A 313 -4.81 -10.80 21.95
C PRO A 313 -5.20 -10.25 20.57
N GLU A 314 -6.25 -10.76 19.94
CA GLU A 314 -6.73 -10.25 18.66
C GLU A 314 -7.39 -8.87 18.84
N LEU A 315 -8.21 -8.70 19.88
CA LEU A 315 -8.85 -7.42 20.20
C LEU A 315 -7.82 -6.37 20.66
N GLN A 316 -6.76 -6.79 21.36
CA GLN A 316 -5.65 -5.89 21.70
C GLN A 316 -4.97 -5.34 20.43
N LYS A 317 -4.68 -6.20 19.45
CA LYS A 317 -4.10 -5.78 18.15
C LYS A 317 -5.02 -4.85 17.38
N ILE A 318 -6.32 -5.16 17.36
CA ILE A 318 -7.32 -4.31 16.72
C ILE A 318 -7.39 -2.93 17.39
N ALA A 319 -7.28 -2.85 18.72
CA ALA A 319 -7.24 -1.58 19.43
C ALA A 319 -5.99 -0.76 19.07
N ILE A 320 -4.82 -1.40 18.91
CA ILE A 320 -3.59 -0.76 18.46
C ILE A 320 -3.76 -0.22 17.03
N GLU A 321 -4.30 -1.04 16.12
CA GLU A 321 -4.58 -0.63 14.74
C GLU A 321 -5.58 0.55 14.71
N ALA A 322 -6.64 0.49 15.52
CA ALA A 322 -7.64 1.54 15.64
C ALA A 322 -7.05 2.86 16.14
N LEU A 323 -6.16 2.81 17.14
CA LEU A 323 -5.42 4.00 17.58
C LEU A 323 -4.53 4.58 16.46
N GLY A 324 -3.92 3.72 15.64
CA GLY A 324 -3.18 4.13 14.45
C GLY A 324 -4.05 4.80 13.38
N VAL A 325 -5.25 4.27 13.15
CA VAL A 325 -6.24 4.82 12.19
C VAL A 325 -6.85 6.14 12.68
N HIS A 326 -7.02 6.31 13.99
CA HIS A 326 -7.55 7.53 14.61
C HIS A 326 -6.64 8.74 14.37
N LYS A 327 -5.31 8.53 14.37
CA LYS A 327 -4.27 9.50 13.97
C LYS A 327 -4.18 10.79 14.79
N THR A 328 -5.01 10.99 15.80
CA THR A 328 -4.93 12.18 16.66
C THR A 328 -3.75 12.12 17.61
N ARG A 329 -3.30 13.28 18.09
CA ARG A 329 -2.27 13.37 19.14
C ARG A 329 -2.59 12.48 20.34
N ALA A 330 -3.83 12.49 20.82
CA ALA A 330 -4.25 11.69 21.96
C ALA A 330 -4.11 10.19 21.70
N SER A 331 -4.53 9.71 20.52
CA SER A 331 -4.35 8.31 20.13
C SER A 331 -2.89 7.87 20.07
N LEU A 332 -2.00 8.72 19.54
CA LEU A 332 -0.57 8.44 19.46
C LEU A 332 0.10 8.42 20.84
N ARG A 333 -0.31 9.30 21.77
CA ARG A 333 0.18 9.25 23.15
C ARG A 333 -0.22 7.98 23.87
N ILE A 334 -1.40 7.44 23.58
CA ILE A 334 -1.81 6.13 24.10
C ILE A 334 -0.87 5.06 23.52
N LEU A 335 -0.60 5.09 22.20
CA LEU A 335 0.33 4.14 21.57
C LEU A 335 1.75 4.20 22.18
N GLU A 336 2.28 5.41 22.44
CA GLU A 336 3.56 5.60 23.12
C GLU A 336 3.57 4.93 24.51
N GLN A 337 2.56 5.19 25.34
CA GLN A 337 2.43 4.57 26.67
C GLN A 337 2.27 3.05 26.59
N THR A 338 1.61 2.55 25.55
CA THR A 338 1.41 1.10 25.37
C THR A 338 2.69 0.38 24.98
N LEU A 339 3.63 1.07 24.34
CA LEU A 339 4.94 0.54 24.00
C LEU A 339 5.75 0.22 25.27
N GLU A 340 5.65 1.09 26.29
CA GLU A 340 6.32 0.90 27.59
C GLU A 340 5.69 -0.25 28.40
N THR A 341 4.36 -0.37 28.36
CA THR A 341 3.63 -1.38 29.16
C THR A 341 3.55 -2.75 28.49
N LYS A 342 3.60 -2.82 27.16
CA LYS A 342 3.40 -4.06 26.37
C LYS A 342 4.44 -4.22 25.25
N PRO A 343 5.70 -4.57 25.58
CA PRO A 343 6.77 -4.68 24.59
C PRO A 343 6.53 -5.77 23.52
N GLN A 344 5.64 -6.74 23.75
CA GLN A 344 5.29 -7.76 22.77
C GLN A 344 4.62 -7.20 21.49
N TYR A 345 4.00 -6.02 21.57
CA TYR A 345 3.32 -5.38 20.44
C TYR A 345 4.13 -4.26 19.77
N VAL A 346 5.43 -4.15 20.07
CA VAL A 346 6.30 -3.08 19.52
C VAL A 346 6.21 -2.97 18.00
N LYS A 347 6.16 -4.10 17.28
CA LYS A 347 6.04 -4.12 15.81
C LYS A 347 4.71 -3.51 15.35
N ASP A 348 3.60 -3.99 15.92
CA ASP A 348 2.24 -3.55 15.58
C ASP A 348 2.05 -2.06 15.91
N ILE A 349 2.60 -1.59 17.03
CA ILE A 349 2.55 -0.18 17.46
C ILE A 349 3.35 0.71 16.52
N ILE A 350 4.59 0.32 16.15
CA ILE A 350 5.42 1.10 15.23
C ILE A 350 4.76 1.19 13.86
N GLU A 351 4.15 0.10 13.38
CA GLU A 351 3.41 0.10 12.12
C GLU A 351 2.18 1.02 12.19
N ALA A 352 1.41 0.96 13.28
CA ALA A 352 0.26 1.84 13.52
C ALA A 352 0.64 3.33 13.53
N ILE A 353 1.71 3.71 14.24
CA ILE A 353 2.27 5.07 14.20
C ILE A 353 2.79 5.40 12.78
N GLY A 354 3.39 4.41 12.12
CA GLY A 354 3.93 4.46 10.76
C GLY A 354 2.89 4.78 9.69
N GLN A 355 1.65 4.33 9.85
CA GLN A 355 0.53 4.67 8.96
C GLN A 355 0.09 6.15 9.06
N ASN A 356 0.45 6.84 10.15
CA ASN A 356 0.08 8.24 10.35
C ASN A 356 1.12 9.19 9.75
N THR A 357 0.91 9.68 8.53
CA THR A 357 1.83 10.60 7.83
C THR A 357 1.91 12.02 8.42
N SER A 358 1.15 12.34 9.47
CA SER A 358 1.18 13.66 10.12
C SER A 358 2.51 13.95 10.83
N LEU A 359 2.70 15.23 11.18
CA LEU A 359 3.81 15.67 12.04
C LEU A 359 3.75 15.00 13.42
N TYR A 360 2.56 14.77 13.97
CA TYR A 360 2.39 14.08 15.25
C TYR A 360 3.00 12.67 15.25
N GLY A 361 2.81 11.90 14.17
CA GLY A 361 3.43 10.58 14.05
C GLY A 361 4.96 10.66 14.00
N THR A 362 5.48 11.67 13.31
CA THR A 362 6.93 11.94 13.24
C THR A 362 7.48 12.31 14.62
N TYR A 363 6.81 13.21 15.35
CA TYR A 363 7.21 13.59 16.69
C TYR A 363 7.09 12.45 17.70
N SER A 364 6.11 11.57 17.55
CA SER A 364 6.00 10.36 18.37
C SER A 364 7.22 9.47 18.20
N PHE A 365 7.67 9.27 16.96
CA PHE A 365 8.91 8.55 16.69
C PHE A 365 10.15 9.20 17.28
N ILE A 366 10.27 10.54 17.22
CA ILE A 366 11.38 11.25 17.87
C ILE A 366 11.36 11.02 19.39
N ARG A 367 10.19 11.13 20.02
CA ARG A 367 10.05 10.91 21.48
C ARG A 367 10.45 9.49 21.87
N ILE A 368 9.95 8.49 21.15
CA ILE A 368 10.29 7.09 21.40
C ILE A 368 11.80 6.87 21.23
N LEU A 369 12.40 7.45 20.19
CA LEU A 369 13.83 7.35 19.91
C LEU A 369 14.74 7.98 20.98
N GLU A 370 14.25 8.97 21.73
CA GLU A 370 15.00 9.59 22.83
C GLU A 370 14.90 8.79 24.13
N ASN A 371 13.77 8.11 24.35
CA ASN A 371 13.51 7.31 25.54
C ASN A 371 13.97 5.85 25.36
N SER A 372 14.10 5.36 24.12
CA SER A 372 14.42 3.97 23.83
C SER A 372 15.90 3.66 24.00
N THR A 373 16.22 2.62 24.78
CA THR A 373 17.56 2.05 24.89
C THR A 373 17.82 0.92 23.89
N SER A 374 16.77 0.38 23.25
CA SER A 374 16.87 -0.74 22.31
C SER A 374 17.33 -0.29 20.92
N ASP A 375 18.41 -0.90 20.44
CA ASP A 375 18.99 -0.60 19.13
C ASP A 375 18.10 -1.13 17.98
N GLU A 376 17.50 -2.31 18.13
CA GLU A 376 16.58 -2.90 17.13
C GLU A 376 15.34 -2.02 16.91
N LEU A 377 14.81 -1.46 17.99
CA LEU A 377 13.69 -0.52 17.96
C LEU A 377 14.11 0.77 17.24
N SER A 378 15.27 1.31 17.61
CA SER A 378 15.82 2.52 17.01
C SER A 378 15.99 2.39 15.50
N GLN A 379 16.52 1.27 15.02
CA GLN A 379 16.66 0.99 13.58
C GLN A 379 15.32 0.96 12.85
N ARG A 380 14.29 0.32 13.42
CA ARG A 380 12.94 0.29 12.82
C ARG A 380 12.33 1.68 12.72
N ILE A 381 12.46 2.50 13.76
CA ILE A 381 11.95 3.86 13.73
C ILE A 381 12.72 4.71 12.71
N LEU A 382 14.04 4.61 12.66
CA LEU A 382 14.85 5.32 11.66
C LEU A 382 14.43 4.93 10.23
N ALA A 383 14.14 3.65 9.97
CA ALA A 383 13.59 3.22 8.68
C ALA A 383 12.25 3.91 8.35
N GLN A 384 11.33 4.02 9.31
CA GLN A 384 10.06 4.73 9.14
C GLN A 384 10.26 6.23 8.87
N LEU A 385 11.19 6.87 9.58
CA LEU A 385 11.53 8.29 9.38
C LEU A 385 12.20 8.54 8.02
N HIS A 386 13.00 7.59 7.53
CA HIS A 386 13.58 7.65 6.18
C HIS A 386 12.53 7.50 5.09
N LEU A 387 11.56 6.57 5.25
CA LEU A 387 10.42 6.43 4.32
C LEU A 387 9.62 7.73 4.22
N ARG A 388 9.51 8.47 5.33
CA ARG A 388 8.85 9.78 5.41
C ARG A 388 9.68 10.96 4.91
N LYS A 389 10.97 10.75 4.58
CA LYS A 389 11.93 11.80 4.23
C LYS A 389 12.05 12.89 5.31
N ALA A 390 11.93 12.52 6.58
CA ALA A 390 11.99 13.44 7.72
C ALA A 390 13.44 13.86 8.07
N PHE A 391 14.19 14.35 7.09
CA PHE A 391 15.62 14.70 7.21
C PHE A 391 15.81 16.11 7.79
N TYR A 392 15.42 16.28 9.05
CA TYR A 392 15.47 17.58 9.74
C TYR A 392 16.16 17.46 11.10
N GLN A 393 16.41 18.63 11.71
CA GLN A 393 16.76 18.72 13.11
C GLN A 393 15.49 18.79 13.96
N PHE A 394 15.46 17.98 15.02
CA PHE A 394 14.35 17.94 15.97
C PHE A 394 14.90 18.25 17.36
N GLY A 395 14.15 19.06 18.11
CA GLY A 395 14.41 19.34 19.52
C GLY A 395 13.38 18.63 20.38
N THR A 396 13.84 17.93 21.41
CA THR A 396 12.97 17.37 22.47
C THR A 396 13.24 18.06 23.79
N VAL A 397 12.18 18.41 24.52
CA VAL A 397 12.28 19.08 25.82
C VAL A 397 12.67 18.03 26.86
N ASN A 398 13.87 18.17 27.45
CA ASN A 398 14.41 17.18 28.39
C ASN A 398 14.22 17.57 29.87
N MET A 399 14.14 18.87 30.15
CA MET A 399 14.00 19.40 31.52
C MET A 399 12.69 20.16 31.70
N GLU A 400 12.10 20.03 32.88
CA GLU A 400 10.94 20.83 33.28
C GLU A 400 11.33 22.31 33.47
N GLY A 401 10.35 23.21 33.31
CA GLY A 401 10.57 24.67 33.40
C GLY A 401 10.85 25.36 32.07
N ALA A 402 11.02 24.59 30.99
CA ALA A 402 11.10 25.14 29.64
C ALA A 402 9.81 25.92 29.30
N SER A 403 9.96 27.09 28.70
CA SER A 403 8.83 27.91 28.24
C SER A 403 9.04 28.31 26.79
N SER A 404 7.99 28.25 25.99
CA SER A 404 7.99 28.83 24.65
C SER A 404 7.88 30.34 24.72
N GLN A 405 8.57 31.03 23.82
CA GLN A 405 8.68 32.47 23.79
C GLN A 405 8.36 33.01 22.39
N GLU A 406 7.95 34.27 22.35
CA GLU A 406 7.65 34.98 21.10
C GLU A 406 8.93 35.36 20.34
N ASN A 407 10.00 35.71 21.04
CA ASN A 407 11.25 36.17 20.46
C ASN A 407 12.49 35.50 21.11
N PRO A 408 13.66 35.47 20.43
CA PRO A 408 14.84 34.73 20.87
C PRO A 408 15.68 35.48 21.93
N TYR A 409 15.08 35.88 23.05
CA TYR A 409 15.81 36.53 24.15
C TYR A 409 15.15 36.29 25.53
N PRO A 410 15.92 36.26 26.63
CA PRO A 410 15.42 35.82 27.94
C PRO A 410 14.23 36.59 28.52
N THR A 411 14.14 37.89 28.22
CA THR A 411 13.07 38.79 28.70
C THR A 411 11.83 38.78 27.80
N SER A 412 11.82 37.96 26.74
CA SER A 412 10.68 37.84 25.84
C SER A 412 9.43 37.33 26.56
N ARG A 413 8.26 37.72 26.03
CA ARG A 413 6.98 37.23 26.50
C ARG A 413 6.94 35.71 26.39
N LYS A 414 6.73 35.05 27.53
CA LYS A 414 6.49 33.60 27.59
C LYS A 414 5.06 33.32 27.13
N LEU A 415 4.92 32.45 26.14
CA LEU A 415 3.64 32.07 25.57
C LEU A 415 3.02 30.88 26.34
N ARG A 416 3.80 29.81 26.53
CA ARG A 416 3.32 28.57 27.13
C ARG A 416 4.45 27.82 27.85
N SER A 417 4.14 27.14 28.94
CA SER A 417 5.06 26.16 29.55
C SER A 417 5.09 24.87 28.72
N LEU A 418 6.30 24.35 28.52
CA LEU A 418 6.53 23.11 27.78
C LEU A 418 6.68 21.97 28.78
N SER A 419 5.95 20.87 28.57
CA SER A 419 6.14 19.65 29.35
C SER A 419 7.35 18.86 28.86
N ALA A 420 7.98 18.10 29.75
CA ALA A 420 9.03 17.16 29.38
C ALA A 420 8.54 16.19 28.29
N GLY A 421 9.42 15.85 27.35
CA GLY A 421 9.11 15.01 26.20
C GLY A 421 8.25 15.69 25.12
N GLU A 422 8.04 17.00 25.15
CA GLU A 422 7.53 17.70 23.95
C GLU A 422 8.61 17.73 22.86
N ALA A 423 8.21 17.47 21.62
CA ALA A 423 9.10 17.44 20.47
C ALA A 423 8.66 18.46 19.43
N GLY A 424 9.63 19.06 18.74
CA GLY A 424 9.38 19.99 17.65
C GLY A 424 10.47 19.95 16.60
N LYS A 425 10.11 20.29 15.36
CA LYS A 425 11.07 20.48 14.27
C LYS A 425 11.75 21.84 14.44
N ILE A 426 13.07 21.88 14.36
CA ILE A 426 13.84 23.12 14.42
C ILE A 426 13.81 23.78 13.03
N LEU A 427 13.41 25.05 12.99
CA LEU A 427 13.31 25.86 11.78
C LEU A 427 14.47 26.84 11.65
N LYS A 428 14.74 27.57 12.73
CA LYS A 428 15.78 28.60 12.80
C LYS A 428 16.54 28.51 14.11
N LYS A 429 17.71 29.15 14.13
CA LYS A 429 18.58 29.31 15.29
C LYS A 429 18.89 30.80 15.44
N SER A 430 18.96 31.31 16.65
CA SER A 430 19.33 32.69 16.91
C SER A 430 20.79 32.95 16.53
N ASP A 431 21.09 34.18 16.12
CA ASP A 431 22.46 34.57 15.73
C ASP A 431 23.41 34.65 16.93
N ARG A 432 22.85 34.97 18.11
CA ARG A 432 23.59 35.14 19.35
C ARG A 432 23.29 34.02 20.34
N ARG A 433 24.27 33.77 21.23
CA ARG A 433 24.12 32.96 22.44
C ARG A 433 23.63 33.82 23.59
N PHE A 434 22.91 33.18 24.48
CA PHE A 434 22.35 33.79 25.68
C PHE A 434 22.65 32.92 26.88
N ILE A 435 22.83 33.55 28.03
CA ILE A 435 23.02 32.87 29.30
C ILE A 435 21.67 32.86 30.01
N GLN A 436 21.16 31.67 30.29
CA GLN A 436 19.90 31.51 31.02
C GLN A 436 20.06 30.47 32.11
N LYS A 437 19.37 30.69 33.24
CA LYS A 437 19.27 29.70 34.32
C LYS A 437 18.39 28.54 33.85
N VAL A 438 18.94 27.33 33.90
CA VAL A 438 18.29 26.06 33.57
C VAL A 438 18.42 25.16 34.79
N GLY A 439 17.32 24.96 35.53
CA GLY A 439 17.36 24.34 36.85
C GLY A 439 18.26 25.12 37.81
N ASP A 440 19.30 24.47 38.36
CA ASP A 440 20.24 25.08 39.31
C ASP A 440 21.50 25.68 38.65
N LYS A 441 21.66 25.54 37.34
CA LYS A 441 22.87 25.97 36.62
C LYS A 441 22.57 27.05 35.60
N PHE A 442 23.55 27.91 35.32
CA PHE A 442 23.52 28.79 34.16
C PHE A 442 24.08 28.04 32.96
N ALA A 443 23.31 28.03 31.87
CA ALA A 443 23.73 27.47 30.58
C ALA A 443 23.84 28.60 29.56
N GLU A 444 24.87 28.54 28.73
CA GLU A 444 25.05 29.43 27.59
C GLU A 444 24.69 28.67 26.30
N ASP A 445 23.62 29.08 25.62
CA ASP A 445 23.20 28.47 24.36
C ASP A 445 22.38 29.44 23.50
N HIS A 446 21.97 29.01 22.31
CA HIS A 446 21.13 29.77 21.40
C HIS A 446 19.64 29.50 21.67
N TYR A 447 18.80 30.41 21.20
CA TYR A 447 17.39 30.12 21.04
C TYR A 447 17.17 29.42 19.70
N TYR A 448 16.27 28.44 19.70
CA TYR A 448 15.86 27.72 18.51
C TYR A 448 14.38 27.99 18.27
N LEU A 449 14.02 28.27 17.01
CA LEU A 449 12.63 28.40 16.60
C LEU A 449 12.12 26.99 16.30
N LEU A 450 11.21 26.49 17.13
CA LEU A 450 10.62 25.16 16.99
C LEU A 450 9.21 25.27 16.44
N LEU A 451 8.89 24.37 15.51
CA LEU A 451 7.53 24.05 15.13
C LEU A 451 6.99 23.02 16.13
N LEU A 452 6.27 23.48 17.15
CA LEU A 452 5.73 22.64 18.21
C LEU A 452 4.31 22.18 17.90
N GLU A 453 3.90 21.07 18.51
CA GLU A 453 2.52 20.61 18.49
C GLU A 453 1.60 21.55 19.29
N SER A 454 0.47 21.94 18.69
CA SER A 454 -0.58 22.65 19.41
C SER A 454 -1.28 21.69 20.40
N LYS A 455 -1.47 22.15 21.64
CA LYS A 455 -2.27 21.45 22.66
C LYS A 455 -3.72 21.92 22.70
N ASN A 456 -4.03 23.02 22.02
CA ASN A 456 -5.33 23.67 22.14
C ASN A 456 -6.30 23.06 21.12
N PRO A 457 -7.43 22.49 21.56
CA PRO A 457 -8.42 21.91 20.66
C PRO A 457 -9.09 22.96 19.76
N GLU A 458 -9.09 24.24 20.17
CA GLU A 458 -9.63 25.37 19.42
C GLU A 458 -8.63 26.01 18.44
N SER A 459 -7.39 25.52 18.40
CA SER A 459 -6.40 26.04 17.48
C SER A 459 -6.69 25.58 16.06
N TYR A 460 -6.84 26.54 15.13
CA TYR A 460 -6.96 26.24 13.69
C TYR A 460 -5.74 25.50 13.14
N TYR A 461 -4.57 25.65 13.78
CA TYR A 461 -3.33 25.04 13.34
C TYR A 461 -2.92 23.88 14.27
N GLU A 462 -2.56 22.76 13.66
CA GLU A 462 -2.01 21.58 14.34
C GLU A 462 -0.67 21.87 15.03
N THR A 463 0.05 22.88 14.53
CA THR A 463 1.38 23.28 14.99
C THR A 463 1.50 24.80 15.09
N PHE A 464 2.34 25.27 16.00
CA PHE A 464 2.68 26.69 16.12
C PHE A 464 4.19 26.86 16.25
N GLU A 465 4.70 27.99 15.76
CA GLU A 465 6.12 28.33 15.87
C GLU A 465 6.39 29.05 17.18
N SER A 466 7.48 28.70 17.86
CA SER A 466 7.91 29.44 19.04
C SER A 466 9.39 29.24 19.34
N TRP A 467 9.99 30.25 19.98
CA TRP A 467 11.38 30.19 20.40
C TRP A 467 11.52 29.45 21.72
N VAL A 468 12.50 28.56 21.79
CA VAL A 468 12.84 27.80 22.99
C VAL A 468 14.35 27.85 23.19
N PHE A 469 14.78 28.04 24.43
CA PHE A 469 16.20 28.09 24.77
C PHE A 469 16.83 26.69 24.66
N GLY A 470 17.96 26.60 23.95
CA GLY A 470 18.64 25.34 23.62
C GLY A 470 19.07 24.52 24.84
N GLY A 471 19.38 25.17 25.96
CA GLY A 471 19.74 24.48 27.21
C GLY A 471 18.65 23.56 27.77
N TYR A 472 17.38 23.72 27.36
CA TYR A 472 16.28 22.82 27.73
C TYR A 472 16.03 21.71 26.70
N LEU A 473 16.70 21.76 25.55
CA LEU A 473 16.45 20.90 24.40
C LEU A 473 17.55 19.87 24.20
N LYS A 474 17.15 18.64 23.91
CA LYS A 474 18.01 17.61 23.34
C LYS A 474 17.78 17.59 21.83
N ILE A 475 18.81 18.00 21.08
CA ILE A 475 18.75 18.16 19.63
C ILE A 475 19.21 16.88 18.95
N ARG A 476 18.42 16.39 17.98
CA ARG A 476 18.75 15.26 17.13
C ARG A 476 18.64 15.64 15.67
N THR A 477 19.65 15.25 14.88
CA THR A 477 19.66 15.45 13.44
C THR A 477 19.39 14.13 12.74
N ILE A 478 18.38 14.09 11.87
CA ILE A 478 18.11 12.93 11.02
C ILE A 478 18.74 13.19 9.66
N VAL A 479 19.72 12.35 9.31
CA VAL A 479 20.47 12.46 8.06
C VAL A 479 19.92 11.42 7.06
N PRO A 480 19.84 11.75 5.76
CA PRO A 480 19.46 10.75 4.76
C PRO A 480 20.42 9.55 4.78
N PRO A 481 19.91 8.32 4.55
CA PRO A 481 20.77 7.16 4.43
C PRO A 481 21.80 7.40 3.32
N PRO A 482 23.06 6.99 3.52
CA PRO A 482 24.08 7.14 2.50
C PRO A 482 23.56 6.49 1.22
N LYS A 483 23.53 7.25 0.11
CA LYS A 483 23.21 6.69 -1.19
C LYS A 483 24.22 5.59 -1.43
N GLU A 484 23.79 4.34 -1.49
CA GLU A 484 24.60 3.29 -2.06
C GLU A 484 24.91 3.74 -3.49
N MET A 485 26.12 4.25 -3.70
CA MET A 485 26.67 4.48 -5.03
C MET A 485 26.73 3.10 -5.67
N GLY A 486 25.68 2.75 -6.41
CA GLY A 486 25.66 1.55 -7.22
C GLY A 486 26.97 1.49 -7.99
N LYS A 487 27.72 0.40 -7.78
CA LYS A 487 28.94 0.08 -8.53
C LYS A 487 28.71 0.43 -9.99
N GLY A 488 29.57 1.31 -10.49
CA GLY A 488 29.33 2.14 -11.67
C GLY A 488 28.73 1.39 -12.86
N ILE A 489 27.47 1.71 -13.18
CA ILE A 489 27.04 1.73 -14.57
C ILE A 489 27.65 3.00 -15.16
N LYS A 490 28.73 2.80 -15.93
CA LYS A 490 29.38 3.84 -16.74
C LYS A 490 28.28 4.59 -17.52
N ARG A 491 27.99 5.83 -17.12
CA ARG A 491 27.13 6.74 -17.88
C ARG A 491 27.82 7.02 -19.22
N GLY A 492 27.37 6.31 -20.25
CA GLY A 492 27.74 6.57 -21.63
C GLY A 492 27.22 7.95 -22.06
N LYS A 493 28.16 8.76 -22.55
CA LYS A 493 28.04 9.94 -23.43
C LYS A 493 26.81 10.86 -23.24
N ARG A 494 27.11 12.03 -22.67
CA ARG A 494 26.33 13.29 -22.71
C ARG A 494 25.76 13.55 -24.11
N PHE A 495 24.45 13.58 -24.25
CA PHE A 495 23.78 14.39 -25.26
C PHE A 495 23.40 15.74 -24.64
N LYS A 496 23.97 16.83 -25.18
CA LYS A 496 23.65 18.20 -24.82
C LYS A 496 22.18 18.47 -25.17
N ARG A 497 21.34 18.78 -24.18
CA ARG A 497 20.06 19.47 -24.38
C ARG A 497 20.26 20.95 -24.04
N LYS A 498 19.77 21.82 -24.92
CA LYS A 498 19.85 23.30 -24.85
C LYS A 498 19.12 23.85 -23.60
N PRO A 499 19.51 25.02 -23.08
CA PRO A 499 18.92 25.60 -21.88
C PRO A 499 17.55 26.23 -22.20
N ASN A 500 16.52 25.86 -21.42
CA ASN A 500 15.31 26.66 -21.29
C ASN A 500 15.43 27.47 -20.01
N ASN A 501 15.30 28.79 -20.14
CA ASN A 501 15.24 29.74 -19.05
C ASN A 501 13.98 29.46 -18.21
N PHE A 502 14.19 29.19 -16.93
CA PHE A 502 13.14 29.25 -15.91
C PHE A 502 13.72 30.01 -14.73
N THR A 503 13.17 31.20 -14.49
CA THR A 503 13.51 32.08 -13.37
C THR A 503 12.96 31.49 -12.06
N PRO A 504 13.72 31.49 -10.95
CA PRO A 504 13.25 31.02 -9.65
C PRO A 504 12.26 31.99 -9.02
N ALA A 505 11.20 31.45 -8.41
CA ALA A 505 10.15 32.19 -7.69
C ALA A 505 10.65 32.73 -6.33
N SER A 506 11.57 33.69 -6.35
CA SER A 506 12.00 34.46 -5.17
C SER A 506 11.77 35.97 -5.29
N GLU A 507 11.06 36.42 -6.33
CA GLU A 507 10.66 37.81 -6.53
C GLU A 507 9.23 37.84 -7.07
N MET A 508 8.24 37.85 -6.18
CA MET A 508 6.93 38.43 -6.47
C MET A 508 6.50 39.21 -5.23
N GLU A 509 6.70 40.52 -5.34
CA GLU A 509 6.14 41.55 -4.48
C GLU A 509 4.61 41.53 -4.49
N GLU A 510 4.09 42.02 -3.39
CA GLU A 510 2.69 42.31 -3.08
C GLU A 510 2.02 43.11 -4.19
N THR A 511 0.88 42.62 -4.69
CA THR A 511 -0.03 43.42 -5.51
C THR A 511 -1.21 43.83 -4.64
N ASP A 512 -1.18 45.06 -4.14
CA ASP A 512 -2.35 45.77 -3.66
C ASP A 512 -3.30 46.13 -4.82
N PRO A 513 -4.62 46.17 -4.61
CA PRO A 513 -5.58 46.46 -5.67
C PRO A 513 -5.64 47.95 -6.02
N ILE A 514 -5.54 48.19 -7.32
CA ILE A 514 -5.70 49.47 -8.02
C ILE A 514 -7.06 50.13 -7.66
N SER A 515 -7.00 51.39 -7.23
CA SER A 515 -8.11 52.36 -7.34
C SER A 515 -7.64 53.54 -8.21
N PRO A 516 -8.53 54.14 -9.03
CA PRO A 516 -8.16 54.84 -10.25
C PRO A 516 -7.65 56.27 -10.03
N SER A 517 -6.70 56.62 -10.89
CA SER A 517 -6.06 57.92 -11.06
C SER A 517 -7.05 59.06 -11.42
N ASN A 518 -7.01 60.13 -10.62
CA ASN A 518 -7.43 61.47 -11.03
C ASN A 518 -6.40 62.07 -12.01
N GLN A 519 -6.85 62.48 -13.19
CA GLN A 519 -6.19 63.53 -13.97
C GLN A 519 -7.03 64.79 -13.86
N ASN A 520 -6.40 65.84 -13.35
CA ASN A 520 -6.94 67.19 -13.21
C ASN A 520 -7.21 67.82 -14.58
N THR A 521 -8.37 68.45 -14.69
CA THR A 521 -8.59 69.61 -15.57
C THR A 521 -9.28 70.66 -14.71
N GLU A 522 -8.59 71.77 -14.44
CA GLU A 522 -9.15 73.03 -13.92
C GLU A 522 -10.06 73.70 -15.00
N PRO A 523 -10.84 74.78 -14.75
CA PRO A 523 -10.79 75.73 -13.61
C PRO A 523 -12.16 76.23 -13.07
N SER A 524 -12.11 76.97 -11.94
CA SER A 524 -12.75 78.29 -11.68
C SER A 524 -13.43 78.48 -10.32
N ALA A 525 -13.04 79.60 -9.69
CA ALA A 525 -13.77 80.55 -8.87
C ALA A 525 -14.30 80.19 -7.45
N GLU A 526 -13.74 80.93 -6.50
CA GLU A 526 -14.43 81.72 -5.44
C GLU A 526 -14.67 81.15 -4.02
N GLU A 527 -14.21 81.99 -3.08
CA GLU A 527 -14.66 82.24 -1.70
C GLU A 527 -14.36 81.23 -0.57
N GLY A 528 -13.31 81.56 0.21
CA GLY A 528 -13.45 82.00 1.61
C GLY A 528 -13.71 80.97 2.74
N PRO A 529 -13.26 81.23 3.98
CA PRO A 529 -12.98 80.19 5.01
C PRO A 529 -14.01 80.24 6.18
N PRO A 530 -13.78 79.72 7.42
CA PRO A 530 -12.83 78.74 7.98
C PRO A 530 -13.48 77.67 8.95
N LEU A 531 -12.62 76.78 9.49
CA LEU A 531 -12.59 76.21 10.87
C LEU A 531 -13.89 75.72 11.57
N GLU A 532 -13.88 74.48 12.07
CA GLU A 532 -13.99 74.19 13.53
C GLU A 532 -13.85 72.69 13.87
N ASN A 533 -13.04 72.46 14.91
CA ASN A 533 -12.92 71.34 15.86
C ASN A 533 -12.34 69.98 15.44
#